data_AF-A0A7R9CTT4-F1
#
_entry.id   AF-A0A7R9CTT4-F1
#
_cell.length_a   1.000
_cell.length_b   1.000
_cell.length_c   1.000
_cell.angle_alpha   90.00
_cell.angle_beta   90.00
_cell.angle_gamma   90.00
#
_symmetry.space_group_name_H-M   'P 1'
#
loop_
_entity.id
_entity.type
_entity.pdbx_description
1 polymer ?
#
loop_
_entity_poly.entity_id
_entity_poly.type
_entity_poly.pdbx_seq_one_letter_code
_entity_poly.pdbx_strand_id
1 'polypeptide(L)'
;MIMRPLVLLGLLTLALVQAQKDPHWESGRSAIVHLFEWKFEDIAAECERFLGPKGFASVQTSPVNEYLAITSNNRPWWERYQPVSYKIISRSGDEEAFKSMVSRCNAVGVKIYVDVVFNHMTGNWDGVSGTGGSSVDTYNKGYPAVPYGSGDFHDTCTIDNYNDANNVRNCELSGLHDLNQGSDYVRGKIIDFLNNLVADGASGFR
;
A
#
# COMPACT_ATOMS: atom_id res chain seq x y z
N MET A 1 18.07 42.93 -14.24
CA MET A 1 18.44 42.14 -13.03
C MET A 1 17.39 41.09 -12.61
N ILE A 2 16.38 40.77 -13.43
CA ILE A 2 15.24 39.88 -13.08
C ILE A 2 15.39 38.45 -13.65
N MET A 3 16.36 38.21 -14.53
CA MET A 3 16.53 36.94 -15.24
C MET A 3 17.16 35.83 -14.38
N ARG A 4 17.99 36.19 -13.38
CA ARG A 4 18.63 35.25 -12.44
C ARG A 4 17.63 34.55 -11.49
N PRO A 5 16.67 35.23 -10.84
CA PRO A 5 15.71 34.56 -9.95
C PRO A 5 14.72 33.65 -10.70
N LEU A 6 14.30 34.00 -11.92
CA LEU A 6 13.42 33.13 -12.73
C LEU A 6 14.12 31.85 -13.18
N VAL A 7 15.40 31.92 -13.56
CA VAL A 7 16.20 30.72 -13.92
C VAL A 7 16.43 29.83 -12.70
N LEU A 8 16.69 30.41 -11.52
CA LEU A 8 16.85 29.64 -10.27
C LEU A 8 15.54 28.95 -9.86
N LEU A 9 14.41 29.65 -9.98
CA LEU A 9 13.09 29.10 -9.68
C LEU A 9 12.70 27.98 -10.65
N GLY A 10 13.00 28.14 -11.94
CA GLY A 10 12.78 27.11 -12.97
C GLY A 10 13.66 25.87 -12.78
N LEU A 11 14.91 26.04 -12.35
CA LEU A 11 15.80 24.91 -12.05
C LEU A 11 15.36 24.15 -10.79
N LEU A 12 14.87 24.86 -9.76
CA LEU A 12 14.33 24.23 -8.55
C LEU A 12 13.07 23.40 -8.85
N THR A 13 12.16 23.92 -9.67
CA THR A 13 10.93 23.19 -10.03
C THR A 13 11.23 21.98 -10.89
N LEU A 14 12.16 22.05 -11.85
CA LEU A 14 12.59 20.87 -12.62
C LEU A 14 13.27 19.81 -11.76
N ALA A 15 14.12 20.19 -10.80
CA ALA A 15 14.79 19.26 -9.89
C ALA A 15 13.79 18.51 -8.99
N LEU A 16 12.77 19.21 -8.46
CA LEU A 16 11.70 18.61 -7.67
C LEU A 16 10.84 17.62 -8.49
N VAL A 17 10.57 17.94 -9.76
CA VAL A 17 9.78 17.08 -10.66
C VAL A 17 10.53 15.79 -11.03
N GLN A 18 11.85 15.84 -11.20
CA GLN A 18 12.64 14.62 -11.46
C GLN A 18 12.73 13.71 -10.23
N ALA A 19 12.86 14.28 -9.03
CA ALA A 19 12.93 13.51 -7.79
C ALA A 19 11.66 12.68 -7.53
N GLN A 20 10.48 13.14 -7.96
CA GLN A 20 9.21 12.42 -7.77
C GLN A 20 9.18 11.05 -8.46
N LYS A 21 9.96 10.86 -9.53
CA LYS A 21 9.98 9.62 -10.34
C LYS A 21 11.27 8.83 -10.16
N ASP A 22 12.12 9.23 -9.21
CA ASP A 22 13.33 8.51 -8.88
C ASP A 22 12.96 7.21 -8.14
N PRO A 23 13.37 6.02 -8.62
CA PRO A 23 13.12 4.78 -7.93
C PRO A 23 14.05 4.57 -6.70
N HIS A 24 14.96 5.50 -6.41
CA HIS A 24 15.86 5.46 -5.25
C HIS A 24 16.80 4.23 -5.23
N TRP A 25 17.10 3.68 -6.40
CA TRP A 25 17.98 2.52 -6.54
C TRP A 25 19.44 2.91 -6.40
N GLU A 26 20.26 2.00 -5.86
CA GLU A 26 21.70 2.17 -5.90
C GLU A 26 22.24 2.00 -7.33
N SER A 27 23.34 2.69 -7.62
CA SER A 27 24.01 2.60 -8.92
C SER A 27 24.38 1.16 -9.27
N GLY A 28 24.14 0.76 -10.51
CA GLY A 28 24.47 -0.57 -11.02
C GLY A 28 23.45 -1.66 -10.68
N ARG A 29 22.31 -1.30 -10.07
CA ARG A 29 21.19 -2.22 -9.82
C ARG A 29 20.03 -1.98 -10.78
N SER A 30 19.25 -3.01 -11.04
CA SER A 30 18.05 -2.90 -11.87
C SER A 30 16.97 -3.92 -11.49
N ALA A 31 15.76 -3.71 -12.03
CA ALA A 31 14.58 -4.55 -11.86
C ALA A 31 13.98 -4.59 -10.44
N ILE A 32 12.64 -4.67 -10.45
CA ILE A 32 11.81 -4.93 -9.27
C ILE A 32 11.35 -6.38 -9.34
N VAL A 33 11.48 -7.13 -8.25
CA VAL A 33 10.91 -8.49 -8.14
C VAL A 33 9.66 -8.43 -7.27
N HIS A 34 8.53 -8.89 -7.81
CA HIS A 34 7.32 -9.07 -7.01
C HIS A 34 7.38 -10.44 -6.30
N LEU A 35 7.75 -10.45 -5.02
CA LEU A 35 7.77 -11.65 -4.18
C LEU A 35 6.38 -11.90 -3.60
N PHE A 36 5.47 -12.32 -4.49
CA PHE A 36 4.05 -12.47 -4.22
C PHE A 36 3.77 -13.49 -3.11
N GLU A 37 3.06 -13.05 -2.06
CA GLU A 37 2.68 -13.83 -0.86
C GLU A 37 3.84 -14.29 0.05
N TRP A 38 5.07 -13.82 -0.18
CA TRP A 38 6.20 -14.19 0.67
C TRP A 38 6.10 -13.58 2.08
N LYS A 39 6.66 -14.27 3.07
CA LYS A 39 6.82 -13.75 4.43
C LYS A 39 7.96 -12.75 4.50
N PHE A 40 7.90 -11.82 5.45
CA PHE A 40 8.92 -10.79 5.61
C PHE A 40 10.30 -11.38 5.90
N GLU A 41 10.38 -12.43 6.73
CA GLU A 41 11.65 -13.12 7.01
C GLU A 41 12.26 -13.78 5.76
N ASP A 42 11.43 -14.38 4.91
CA ASP A 42 11.89 -15.03 3.68
C ASP A 42 12.40 -13.99 2.67
N ILE A 43 11.72 -12.85 2.56
CA ILE A 43 12.17 -11.72 1.72
C ILE A 43 13.51 -11.19 2.23
N ALA A 44 13.66 -11.01 3.54
CA ALA A 44 14.90 -10.54 4.14
C ALA A 44 16.08 -11.47 3.83
N ALA A 45 15.88 -12.77 3.97
CA ALA A 45 16.87 -13.78 3.61
C ALA A 45 17.19 -13.77 2.10
N GLU A 46 16.17 -13.59 1.25
CA GLU A 46 16.32 -13.52 -0.20
C GLU A 46 17.10 -12.28 -0.66
N CYS A 47 16.89 -11.15 -0.01
CA CYS A 47 17.67 -9.93 -0.20
C CYS A 47 19.16 -10.19 0.01
N GLU A 48 19.53 -10.81 1.12
CA GLU A 48 20.93 -11.03 1.49
C GLU A 48 21.59 -12.12 0.64
N ARG A 49 20.92 -13.25 0.45
CA ARG A 49 21.54 -14.43 -0.18
C ARG A 49 21.54 -14.38 -1.71
N PHE A 50 20.63 -13.62 -2.32
CA PHE A 50 20.43 -13.64 -3.77
C PHE A 50 20.26 -12.26 -4.40
N LEU A 51 19.23 -11.50 -4.03
CA LEU A 51 18.87 -10.27 -4.76
C LEU A 51 19.97 -9.22 -4.68
N GLY A 52 20.52 -9.01 -3.48
CA GLY A 52 21.65 -8.13 -3.23
C GLY A 52 22.85 -8.51 -4.10
N PRO A 53 23.40 -9.73 -3.97
CA PRO A 53 24.52 -10.23 -4.77
C PRO A 53 24.29 -10.27 -6.29
N LYS A 54 23.04 -10.40 -6.74
CA LYS A 54 22.69 -10.46 -8.18
C LYS A 54 22.34 -9.10 -8.79
N GLY A 55 22.43 -8.02 -8.02
CA GLY A 55 22.22 -6.66 -8.53
C GLY A 55 20.75 -6.32 -8.80
N PHE A 56 19.81 -7.03 -8.17
CA PHE A 56 18.42 -6.60 -8.16
C PHE A 56 18.30 -5.31 -7.36
N ALA A 57 17.43 -4.42 -7.82
CA ALA A 57 17.26 -3.10 -7.21
C ALA A 57 16.24 -3.11 -6.08
N SER A 58 15.15 -3.86 -6.22
CA SER A 58 14.08 -3.82 -5.24
C SER A 58 13.14 -5.01 -5.25
N VAL A 59 12.35 -5.11 -4.18
CA VAL A 59 11.24 -6.04 -4.01
C VAL A 59 9.94 -5.25 -3.93
N GLN A 60 8.91 -5.71 -4.64
CA GLN A 60 7.52 -5.38 -4.34
C GLN A 60 6.95 -6.44 -3.40
N THR A 61 6.43 -6.03 -2.25
CA THR A 61 5.72 -6.92 -1.31
C THR A 61 4.26 -7.06 -1.72
N SER A 62 3.58 -8.09 -1.23
CA SER A 62 2.11 -8.07 -1.16
C SER A 62 1.63 -7.06 -0.10
N PRO A 63 0.31 -6.72 -0.04
CA PRO A 63 -0.21 -5.81 0.97
C PRO A 63 0.18 -6.23 2.39
N VAL A 64 0.70 -5.26 3.14
CA VAL A 64 1.28 -5.45 4.49
C VAL A 64 0.31 -5.10 5.61
N ASN A 65 -0.71 -4.30 5.31
CA ASN A 65 -1.71 -3.89 6.26
C ASN A 65 -2.70 -5.02 6.56
N GLU A 66 -3.41 -4.89 7.68
CA GLU A 66 -4.44 -5.83 8.08
C GLU A 66 -5.57 -5.87 7.05
N TYR A 67 -5.83 -7.07 6.54
CA TYR A 67 -6.90 -7.38 5.61
C TYR A 67 -7.82 -8.48 6.15
N LEU A 68 -8.91 -8.75 5.44
CA LEU A 68 -9.94 -9.71 5.81
C LEU A 68 -9.41 -11.16 5.87
N ALA A 69 -9.77 -11.92 6.90
CA ALA A 69 -9.46 -13.34 7.00
C ALA A 69 -10.58 -14.20 6.39
N ILE A 70 -10.43 -14.62 5.13
CA ILE A 70 -11.48 -15.35 4.39
C ILE A 70 -11.23 -16.86 4.51
N THR A 71 -11.59 -17.39 5.68
CA THR A 71 -11.41 -18.81 6.01
C THR A 71 -12.36 -19.73 5.25
N SER A 72 -13.54 -19.25 4.86
CA SER A 72 -14.55 -19.99 4.10
C SER A 72 -14.07 -20.43 2.71
N ASN A 73 -13.05 -19.79 2.16
CA ASN A 73 -12.49 -20.08 0.83
C ASN A 73 -10.99 -20.42 0.87
N ASN A 74 -10.55 -21.14 1.91
CA ASN A 74 -9.16 -21.63 2.03
C ASN A 74 -8.09 -20.53 1.92
N ARG A 75 -8.35 -19.34 2.51
CA ARG A 75 -7.39 -18.22 2.61
C ARG A 75 -6.82 -17.79 1.24
N PRO A 76 -7.69 -17.37 0.31
CA PRO A 76 -7.30 -17.07 -1.06
C PRO A 76 -6.38 -15.86 -1.13
N TRP A 77 -5.52 -15.77 -2.14
CA TRP A 77 -4.55 -14.67 -2.28
C TRP A 77 -5.21 -13.28 -2.33
N TRP A 78 -6.41 -13.19 -2.91
CA TRP A 78 -7.12 -11.93 -3.08
C TRP A 78 -7.74 -11.41 -1.77
N GLU A 79 -7.71 -12.18 -0.68
CA GLU A 79 -8.13 -11.68 0.64
C GLU A 79 -7.26 -10.49 1.08
N ARG A 80 -6.01 -10.42 0.61
CA ARG A 80 -5.08 -9.30 0.86
C ARG A 80 -5.55 -7.95 0.33
N TYR A 81 -6.41 -7.97 -0.68
CA TYR A 81 -6.93 -6.77 -1.33
C TYR A 81 -8.28 -6.34 -0.74
N GLN A 82 -8.58 -6.79 0.49
CA GLN A 82 -9.76 -6.35 1.24
C GLN A 82 -9.31 -5.81 2.60
N PRO A 83 -8.82 -4.55 2.65
CA PRO A 83 -8.33 -3.93 3.87
C PRO A 83 -9.39 -3.91 4.97
N VAL A 84 -8.95 -4.17 6.20
CA VAL A 84 -9.74 -4.01 7.42
C VAL A 84 -9.17 -2.87 8.27
N SER A 85 -7.84 -2.75 8.31
CA SER A 85 -7.17 -1.61 8.94
C SER A 85 -5.81 -1.31 8.31
N TYR A 86 -5.17 -0.24 8.80
CA TYR A 86 -3.81 0.14 8.44
C TYR A 86 -2.73 -0.36 9.41
N LYS A 87 -3.09 -1.24 10.36
CA LYS A 87 -2.09 -1.94 11.18
C LYS A 87 -1.20 -2.80 10.29
N ILE A 88 0.11 -2.77 10.48
CA ILE A 88 1.05 -3.63 9.74
C ILE A 88 1.06 -5.01 10.40
N ILE A 89 0.11 -5.84 9.98
CA ILE A 89 -0.03 -7.22 10.44
C ILE A 89 -0.75 -8.03 9.37
N SER A 90 -0.12 -9.10 8.92
CA SER A 90 -0.62 -9.94 7.84
C SER A 90 -0.15 -11.39 7.99
N ARG A 91 -0.52 -12.26 7.05
CA ARG A 91 0.10 -13.60 6.97
C ARG A 91 1.60 -13.57 6.69
N SER A 92 2.14 -12.44 6.20
CA SER A 92 3.58 -12.28 5.97
C SER A 92 4.38 -12.01 7.24
N GLY A 93 3.73 -11.55 8.31
CA GLY A 93 4.35 -11.13 9.57
C GLY A 93 3.70 -9.89 10.16
N ASP A 94 4.23 -9.45 11.29
CA ASP A 94 3.87 -8.21 11.98
C ASP A 94 4.81 -7.06 11.62
N GLU A 95 4.59 -5.89 12.25
CA GLU A 95 5.35 -4.66 12.01
C GLU A 95 6.83 -4.80 12.38
N GLU A 96 7.17 -5.59 13.40
CA GLU A 96 8.56 -5.84 13.79
C GLU A 96 9.28 -6.66 12.69
N ALA A 97 8.64 -7.72 12.21
CA ALA A 97 9.16 -8.51 11.09
C ALA A 97 9.27 -7.68 9.80
N PHE A 98 8.32 -6.78 9.54
CA PHE A 98 8.39 -5.84 8.41
C PHE A 98 9.60 -4.91 8.53
N LYS A 99 9.80 -4.25 9.68
CA LYS A 99 10.96 -3.37 9.96
C LYS A 99 12.28 -4.12 9.81
N SER A 100 12.35 -5.34 10.33
CA SER A 100 13.52 -6.21 10.19
C SER A 100 13.85 -6.51 8.73
N MET A 101 12.83 -6.89 7.93
CA MET A 101 12.99 -7.14 6.50
C MET A 101 13.47 -5.90 5.75
N VAL A 102 12.83 -4.75 5.97
CA VAL A 102 13.20 -3.49 5.33
C VAL A 102 14.64 -3.10 5.66
N SER A 103 15.02 -3.16 6.94
CA SER A 103 16.37 -2.83 7.39
C SER A 103 17.42 -3.74 6.73
N ARG A 104 17.21 -5.05 6.74
CA ARG A 104 18.13 -6.03 6.16
C ARG A 104 18.26 -5.90 4.64
N CYS A 105 17.16 -5.74 3.94
CA CYS A 105 17.17 -5.53 2.49
C CYS A 105 17.89 -4.22 2.12
N ASN A 106 17.60 -3.12 2.83
CA ASN A 106 18.24 -1.84 2.60
C ASN A 106 19.76 -1.91 2.87
N ALA A 107 20.21 -2.65 3.89
CA ALA A 107 21.62 -2.83 4.21
C ALA A 107 22.43 -3.53 3.10
N VAL A 108 21.76 -4.32 2.25
CA VAL A 108 22.36 -4.96 1.06
C VAL A 108 21.96 -4.30 -0.25
N GLY A 109 21.44 -3.08 -0.18
CA GLY A 109 21.12 -2.24 -1.34
C GLY A 109 19.85 -2.61 -2.10
N VAL A 110 18.98 -3.43 -1.52
CA VAL A 110 17.70 -3.85 -2.11
C VAL A 110 16.58 -3.02 -1.47
N LYS A 111 15.89 -2.20 -2.27
CA LYS A 111 14.79 -1.34 -1.81
C LYS A 111 13.49 -2.12 -1.64
N ILE A 112 12.60 -1.62 -0.79
CA ILE A 112 11.27 -2.22 -0.56
C ILE A 112 10.18 -1.29 -1.07
N TYR A 113 9.35 -1.80 -1.98
CA TYR A 113 8.12 -1.17 -2.43
C TYR A 113 6.93 -1.92 -1.85
N VAL A 114 6.02 -1.18 -1.22
CA VAL A 114 4.84 -1.75 -0.57
C VAL A 114 3.64 -1.63 -1.50
N ASP A 115 2.96 -2.74 -1.75
CA ASP A 115 1.64 -2.72 -2.41
C ASP A 115 0.60 -2.14 -1.44
N VAL A 116 0.04 -0.98 -1.80
CA VAL A 116 -0.87 -0.23 -0.92
C VAL A 116 -2.28 -0.22 -1.49
N VAL A 117 -3.22 -0.77 -0.72
CA VAL A 117 -4.63 -0.81 -1.10
C VAL A 117 -5.40 0.26 -0.29
N PHE A 118 -5.56 1.44 -0.88
CA PHE A 118 -6.28 2.57 -0.26
C PHE A 118 -7.50 3.05 -1.06
N ASN A 119 -7.79 2.43 -2.21
CA ASN A 119 -8.97 2.76 -2.99
C ASN A 119 -10.25 2.39 -2.22
N HIS A 120 -10.26 1.18 -1.66
CA HIS A 120 -11.43 0.57 -1.05
C HIS A 120 -11.06 -0.13 0.26
N MET A 121 -12.08 -0.56 0.99
CA MET A 121 -11.96 -1.51 2.09
C MET A 121 -12.44 -2.91 1.64
N THR A 122 -13.16 -3.66 2.48
CA THR A 122 -13.70 -4.98 2.11
C THR A 122 -14.94 -4.86 1.21
N GLY A 123 -15.39 -5.97 0.65
CA GLY A 123 -16.81 -6.14 0.28
C GLY A 123 -17.65 -6.61 1.46
N ASN A 124 -18.88 -7.04 1.18
CA ASN A 124 -19.79 -7.61 2.17
C ASN A 124 -19.45 -9.08 2.49
N TRP A 125 -19.33 -9.37 3.79
CA TRP A 125 -18.95 -10.69 4.30
C TRP A 125 -19.56 -10.96 5.67
N ASP A 126 -20.05 -12.19 5.87
CA ASP A 126 -20.61 -12.66 7.14
C ASP A 126 -19.53 -13.25 8.06
N GLY A 127 -19.54 -12.86 9.34
CA GLY A 127 -18.78 -13.54 10.39
C GLY A 127 -17.26 -13.52 10.22
N VAL A 128 -16.73 -12.50 9.54
CA VAL A 128 -15.29 -12.34 9.28
C VAL A 128 -14.65 -11.33 10.23
N SER A 129 -13.33 -11.38 10.34
CA SER A 129 -12.50 -10.42 11.06
C SER A 129 -11.23 -10.10 10.27
N GLY A 130 -10.51 -9.07 10.71
CA GLY A 130 -9.17 -8.79 10.19
C GLY A 130 -8.17 -9.86 10.63
N THR A 131 -7.13 -10.06 9.80
CA THR A 131 -6.02 -10.98 10.10
C THR A 131 -5.24 -10.62 11.37
N GLY A 132 -5.32 -9.37 11.84
CA GLY A 132 -4.79 -8.88 13.11
C GLY A 132 -5.83 -8.84 14.23
N GLY A 133 -7.00 -9.45 14.04
CA GLY A 133 -8.06 -9.56 15.04
C GLY A 133 -9.00 -8.36 15.13
N SER A 134 -8.87 -7.35 14.27
CA SER A 134 -9.80 -6.21 14.26
C SER A 134 -11.21 -6.66 13.88
N SER A 135 -12.21 -6.17 14.62
CA SER A 135 -13.61 -6.33 14.25
C SER A 135 -13.95 -5.49 13.01
N VAL A 136 -14.93 -5.95 12.24
CA VAL A 136 -15.43 -5.28 11.06
C VAL A 136 -16.93 -5.52 10.93
N ASP A 137 -17.68 -4.49 10.59
CA ASP A 137 -19.09 -4.56 10.20
C ASP A 137 -19.19 -4.19 8.72
N THR A 138 -19.02 -5.19 7.85
CA THR A 138 -18.89 -4.98 6.42
C THR A 138 -20.16 -4.36 5.83
N TYR A 139 -21.34 -4.89 6.16
CA TYR A 139 -22.62 -4.41 5.63
C TYR A 139 -22.95 -2.96 5.98
N ASN A 140 -22.44 -2.46 7.11
CA ASN A 140 -22.64 -1.07 7.52
C ASN A 140 -21.41 -0.18 7.26
N LYS A 141 -20.42 -0.67 6.49
CA LYS A 141 -19.14 0.02 6.21
C LYS A 141 -18.43 0.49 7.49
N GLY A 142 -18.50 -0.33 8.55
CA GLY A 142 -17.90 -0.07 9.84
C GLY A 142 -16.52 -0.70 9.98
N TYR A 143 -15.48 0.14 10.06
CA TYR A 143 -14.08 -0.28 10.23
C TYR A 143 -13.46 0.40 11.46
N PRO A 144 -13.78 -0.04 12.70
CA PRO A 144 -13.41 0.66 13.93
C PRO A 144 -11.89 0.81 14.16
N ALA A 145 -11.07 -0.06 13.57
CA ALA A 145 -9.62 -0.02 13.73
C ALA A 145 -8.94 1.12 12.93
N VAL A 146 -9.61 1.73 11.94
CA VAL A 146 -9.13 2.94 11.23
C VAL A 146 -9.71 4.24 11.80
N PRO A 147 -10.63 4.15 12.75
CA PRO A 147 -12.10 4.25 12.60
C PRO A 147 -12.64 4.89 11.32
N TYR A 148 -13.12 4.09 10.37
CA TYR A 148 -14.03 4.55 9.31
C TYR A 148 -15.48 4.11 9.58
N GLY A 149 -16.42 4.94 9.14
CA GLY A 149 -17.85 4.63 9.05
C GLY A 149 -18.40 4.95 7.66
N SER A 150 -19.70 4.73 7.46
CA SER A 150 -20.35 4.88 6.14
C SER A 150 -20.13 6.24 5.46
N GLY A 151 -19.99 7.34 6.23
CA GLY A 151 -19.73 8.68 5.69
C GLY A 151 -18.34 8.89 5.09
N ASP A 152 -17.43 7.93 5.27
CA ASP A 152 -16.06 7.97 4.72
C ASP A 152 -15.96 7.32 3.33
N PHE A 153 -17.08 6.79 2.82
CA PHE A 153 -17.18 6.10 1.54
C PHE A 153 -18.02 6.91 0.55
N HIS A 154 -17.86 6.63 -0.73
CA HIS A 154 -18.83 7.07 -1.73
C HIS A 154 -20.18 6.35 -1.55
N ASP A 155 -21.23 6.95 -2.10
CA ASP A 155 -22.54 6.31 -2.22
C ASP A 155 -22.40 4.98 -2.96
N THR A 156 -23.14 3.95 -2.53
CA THR A 156 -23.05 2.63 -3.15
C THR A 156 -23.60 2.64 -4.57
N CYS A 157 -22.71 2.32 -5.51
CA CYS A 157 -23.01 2.04 -6.92
C CYS A 157 -21.96 1.06 -7.46
N THR A 158 -22.21 0.44 -8.62
CA THR A 158 -21.29 -0.52 -9.24
C THR A 158 -20.54 0.12 -10.39
N ILE A 159 -19.26 -0.20 -10.55
CA ILE A 159 -18.54 0.10 -11.79
C ILE A 159 -19.06 -0.79 -12.91
N ASP A 160 -19.80 -0.22 -13.85
CA ASP A 160 -20.42 -0.91 -14.99
C ASP A 160 -20.19 -0.20 -16.34
N ASN A 161 -19.60 1.00 -16.34
CA ASN A 161 -19.30 1.77 -17.53
C ASN A 161 -17.89 2.38 -17.51
N TYR A 162 -16.93 1.69 -18.12
CA TYR A 162 -15.54 2.15 -18.24
C TYR A 162 -15.34 3.37 -19.16
N ASN A 163 -16.38 3.81 -19.89
CA ASN A 163 -16.35 5.06 -20.65
C ASN A 163 -16.77 6.27 -19.82
N ASP A 164 -17.27 6.07 -18.59
CA ASP A 164 -17.61 7.14 -17.65
C ASP A 164 -16.59 7.19 -16.51
N ALA A 165 -15.75 8.23 -16.51
CA ALA A 165 -14.72 8.41 -15.49
C ALA A 165 -15.29 8.61 -14.07
N ASN A 166 -16.52 9.14 -13.93
CA ASN A 166 -17.14 9.30 -12.61
C ASN A 166 -17.60 7.94 -12.07
N ASN A 167 -18.20 7.10 -12.92
CA ASN A 167 -18.54 5.72 -12.55
C ASN A 167 -17.29 4.94 -12.13
N VAL A 168 -16.21 5.01 -12.91
CA VAL A 168 -14.96 4.28 -12.63
C VAL A 168 -14.30 4.72 -11.31
N ARG A 169 -14.42 6.00 -10.92
CA ARG A 169 -13.69 6.56 -9.77
C ARG A 169 -14.47 6.59 -8.46
N ASN A 170 -15.80 6.58 -8.54
CA ASN A 170 -16.66 6.84 -7.38
C ASN A 170 -17.66 5.69 -7.10
N CYS A 171 -17.57 4.58 -7.83
CA CYS A 171 -18.39 3.39 -7.59
C CYS A 171 -17.54 2.20 -7.14
N GLU A 172 -18.20 1.23 -6.52
CA GLU A 172 -17.59 0.05 -5.93
C GLU A 172 -17.08 -0.91 -7.00
N LEU A 173 -15.76 -1.14 -7.01
CA LEU A 173 -15.11 -2.15 -7.86
C LEU A 173 -15.48 -3.53 -7.34
N SER A 174 -16.34 -4.26 -8.07
CA SER A 174 -16.80 -5.60 -7.69
C SER A 174 -17.39 -5.66 -6.27
N GLY A 175 -18.06 -4.58 -5.84
CA GLY A 175 -18.68 -4.47 -4.52
C GLY A 175 -17.72 -4.19 -3.35
N LEU A 176 -16.47 -3.82 -3.63
CA LEU A 176 -15.53 -3.36 -2.62
C LEU A 176 -15.87 -1.92 -2.20
N HIS A 177 -16.03 -1.67 -0.91
CA HIS A 177 -16.50 -0.39 -0.40
C HIS A 177 -15.52 0.73 -0.73
N ASP A 178 -15.93 1.63 -1.60
CA ASP A 178 -15.08 2.65 -2.23
C ASP A 178 -14.90 3.87 -1.32
N LEU A 179 -13.67 4.11 -0.86
CA LEU A 179 -13.35 5.22 0.05
C LEU A 179 -13.48 6.56 -0.68
N ASN A 180 -14.01 7.57 0.00
CA ASN A 180 -14.06 8.92 -0.55
C ASN A 180 -12.77 9.68 -0.25
N GLN A 181 -11.75 9.55 -1.12
CA GLN A 181 -10.51 10.32 -0.97
C GLN A 181 -10.69 11.82 -1.31
N GLY A 182 -11.91 12.28 -1.60
CA GLY A 182 -12.32 13.68 -1.57
C GLY A 182 -12.34 14.28 -0.16
N SER A 183 -12.54 13.43 0.86
CA SER A 183 -12.58 13.81 2.28
C SER A 183 -11.18 14.03 2.87
N ASP A 184 -10.99 15.14 3.58
CA ASP A 184 -9.73 15.42 4.29
C ASP A 184 -9.46 14.41 5.40
N TYR A 185 -10.50 13.87 6.03
CA TYR A 185 -10.35 12.82 7.05
C TYR A 185 -9.78 11.54 6.44
N VAL A 186 -10.36 11.07 5.33
CA VAL A 186 -9.88 9.87 4.60
C VAL A 186 -8.45 10.08 4.10
N ARG A 187 -8.16 11.25 3.51
CA ARG A 187 -6.79 11.59 3.10
C ARG A 187 -5.81 11.55 4.27
N GLY A 188 -6.18 12.14 5.42
CA GLY A 188 -5.35 12.15 6.62
C GLY A 188 -4.98 10.74 7.06
N LYS A 189 -5.96 9.83 7.14
CA LYS A 189 -5.72 8.42 7.51
C LYS A 189 -4.82 7.68 6.52
N ILE A 190 -5.01 7.88 5.22
CA ILE A 190 -4.16 7.28 4.19
C ILE A 190 -2.73 7.84 4.28
N ILE A 191 -2.58 9.16 4.43
CA ILE A 191 -1.27 9.82 4.55
C ILE A 191 -0.54 9.32 5.80
N ASP A 192 -1.22 9.19 6.94
CA ASP A 192 -0.62 8.66 8.17
C ASP A 192 -0.10 7.23 7.96
N PHE A 193 -0.88 6.38 7.29
CA PHE A 193 -0.46 5.01 6.96
C PHE A 193 0.78 4.99 6.04
N LEU A 194 0.76 5.77 4.96
CA LEU A 194 1.88 5.84 4.02
C LEU A 194 3.14 6.41 4.70
N ASN A 195 2.99 7.44 5.54
CA ASN A 195 4.10 8.01 6.30
C ASN A 195 4.67 7.01 7.32
N ASN A 196 3.83 6.16 7.94
CA ASN A 196 4.32 5.09 8.82
C ASN A 196 5.20 4.10 8.04
N LEU A 197 4.78 3.70 6.84
CA LEU A 197 5.59 2.83 5.98
C LEU A 197 6.92 3.48 5.57
N VAL A 198 6.93 4.77 5.25
CA VAL A 198 8.16 5.52 4.97
C VAL A 198 9.06 5.59 6.20
N ALA A 199 8.49 5.87 7.38
CA ALA A 199 9.24 5.91 8.65
C ALA A 199 9.88 4.56 8.98
N ASP A 200 9.21 3.46 8.61
CA ASP A 200 9.72 2.09 8.72
C ASP A 200 10.76 1.73 7.66
N GLY A 201 11.00 2.61 6.68
CA GLY A 201 12.08 2.51 5.69
C GLY A 201 11.65 2.03 4.31
N ALA A 202 10.33 1.95 4.02
CA ALA A 202 9.85 1.69 2.67
C ALA A 202 10.35 2.76 1.69
N SER A 203 10.71 2.34 0.49
CA SER A 203 11.30 3.20 -0.55
C SER A 203 10.29 3.65 -1.60
N GLY A 204 9.06 3.14 -1.56
CA GLY A 204 8.00 3.53 -2.47
C GLY A 204 6.78 2.64 -2.35
N PHE A 205 5.81 2.90 -3.22
CA PHE A 205 4.50 2.25 -3.19
C PHE A 205 4.11 1.76 -4.58
N ARG A 206 3.35 0.67 -4.62
CA ARG A 206 2.65 0.18 -5.81
C ARG A 206 1.16 0.37 -5.64
#